data_AF-A0A101RNL5-F1
#
_entry.id   AF-A0A101RNL5-F1
#
_cell.length_a   1.000
_cell.length_b   1.000
_cell.length_c   1.000
_cell.angle_alpha   90.00
_cell.angle_beta   90.00
_cell.angle_gamma   90.00
#
_symmetry.space_group_name_H-M   'P 1'
#
loop_
_entity.id
_entity.type
_entity.pdbx_description
1 polymer ?
#
loop_
_entity_poly.entity_id
_entity_poly.type
_entity_poly.pdbx_seq_one_letter_code
_entity_poly.pdbx_strand_id
1 'polypeptide(L)'
;MIILDTNMLWGVTLDNSTADLLRALAAADIRVAVPSVVLEELASQRTLDYVAAHASATSAIAQLERHVPWGGVPSLGRADTERHREHWRDVYRQMVEVIEPSAEALRTALFRESNVLAPCKRLGKGDKTGSRDAAIWLTAVEYARDHEDETVYFVSANTKDFGTGTEYPEPMKRDLAGIEDRFVHLTSLDSVVEIFAKPAELDEGFLPALLAGEEWIERVAEALSDHLPANDPNDDTGWLNRRLAYTPLDDGEGAGEARSALGWFDPPTITFDGVSDMTAHRIGGQDWYTATVRWFASGLMMLTGPWLAPAANALVTRVLVTQDGNGARMSVLHSQPPRALTGEEVSRVPNTWTNWRQELEVRFPPNPLPRHVSPKASLLPQALSTADVLSTLLTMTISSWVSRKKAK
;
A
#
# COMPACT_ATOMS: atom_id res chain seq x y z
N MET A 1 -5.58 19.81 20.03
CA MET A 1 -5.18 19.76 18.60
C MET A 1 -3.81 19.10 18.38
N ILE A 2 -3.62 18.29 17.34
CA ILE A 2 -2.31 17.81 16.84
C ILE A 2 -2.00 18.51 15.51
N ILE A 3 -0.83 19.16 15.37
CA ILE A 3 -0.40 19.86 14.15
C ILE A 3 0.86 19.20 13.61
N LEU A 4 0.79 18.66 12.39
CA LEU A 4 1.87 17.91 11.77
C LEU A 4 2.73 18.79 10.83
N ASP A 5 4.04 18.59 10.89
CA ASP A 5 4.99 19.07 9.88
C ASP A 5 5.00 18.17 8.62
N THR A 6 5.53 18.67 7.50
CA THR A 6 5.62 17.94 6.23
C THR A 6 6.34 16.61 6.38
N ASN A 7 7.41 16.55 7.17
CA ASN A 7 8.22 15.34 7.33
C ASN A 7 7.45 14.18 7.99
N MET A 8 6.37 14.46 8.73
CA MET A 8 5.50 13.44 9.33
C MET A 8 4.60 12.76 8.32
N LEU A 9 4.45 13.36 7.14
CA LEU A 9 3.59 12.89 6.06
C LEU A 9 4.36 12.48 4.80
N TRP A 10 5.70 12.48 4.85
CA TRP A 10 6.51 12.01 3.75
C TRP A 10 6.27 10.54 3.44
N GLY A 11 5.97 10.24 2.18
CA GLY A 11 5.65 8.88 1.73
C GLY A 11 4.27 8.39 2.16
N VAL A 12 3.45 9.21 2.84
CA VAL A 12 2.11 8.80 3.25
C VAL A 12 1.19 8.65 2.04
N THR A 13 0.43 7.55 2.03
CA THR A 13 -0.65 7.20 1.09
C THR A 13 -1.90 6.83 1.89
N LEU A 14 -3.08 6.82 1.26
CA LEU A 14 -4.34 6.49 1.95
C LEU A 14 -4.35 5.10 2.60
N ASP A 15 -3.53 4.19 2.09
CA ASP A 15 -3.53 2.78 2.49
C ASP A 15 -2.39 2.44 3.45
N ASN A 16 -1.66 3.45 3.97
CA ASN A 16 -0.56 3.20 4.89
C ASN A 16 -1.00 3.30 6.36
N SER A 17 -0.18 2.73 7.25
CA SER A 17 -0.43 2.72 8.70
C SER A 17 -0.51 4.11 9.32
N THR A 18 0.20 5.09 8.79
CA THR A 18 0.10 6.48 9.23
C THR A 18 -1.28 7.05 8.96
N ALA A 19 -1.81 6.91 7.75
CA ALA A 19 -3.13 7.37 7.37
C ALA A 19 -4.20 6.77 8.28
N ASP A 20 -4.09 5.48 8.57
CA ASP A 20 -4.98 4.80 9.50
C ASP A 20 -4.87 5.32 10.93
N LEU A 21 -3.66 5.60 11.42
CA LEU A 21 -3.46 6.27 12.72
C LEU A 21 -4.12 7.66 12.75
N LEU A 22 -3.98 8.46 11.69
CA LEU A 22 -4.60 9.79 11.65
C LEU A 22 -6.13 9.71 11.62
N ARG A 23 -6.69 8.75 10.86
CA ARG A 23 -8.12 8.45 10.90
C ARG A 23 -8.56 7.97 12.27
N ALA A 24 -7.72 7.20 12.97
CA ALA A 24 -7.99 6.75 14.33
C ALA A 24 -8.13 7.89 15.32
N LEU A 25 -7.18 8.82 15.26
CA LEU A 25 -7.20 10.03 16.07
C LEU A 25 -8.46 10.86 15.74
N ALA A 26 -8.77 11.05 14.46
CA ALA A 26 -9.97 11.77 14.05
C ALA A 26 -11.28 11.11 14.52
N ALA A 27 -11.39 9.78 14.42
CA ALA A 27 -12.56 9.02 14.89
C ALA A 27 -12.72 9.09 16.43
N ALA A 28 -11.61 9.28 17.14
CA ALA A 28 -11.55 9.52 18.58
C ALA A 28 -11.81 10.98 18.98
N ASP A 29 -12.30 11.82 18.06
CA ASP A 29 -12.50 13.27 18.24
C ASP A 29 -11.20 14.04 18.58
N ILE A 30 -10.05 13.46 18.22
CA ILE A 30 -8.75 14.12 18.33
C ILE A 30 -8.45 14.78 16.99
N ARG A 31 -8.53 16.11 16.94
CA ARG A 31 -8.24 16.88 15.74
C ARG A 31 -6.77 16.76 15.34
N VAL A 32 -6.53 16.31 14.12
CA VAL A 32 -5.22 16.29 13.46
C VAL A 32 -5.26 17.24 12.29
N ALA A 33 -4.32 18.18 12.25
CA ALA A 33 -4.25 19.19 11.23
C ALA A 33 -2.86 19.37 10.64
N VAL A 34 -2.80 20.00 9.47
CA VAL A 34 -1.58 20.50 8.84
C VAL A 34 -1.76 21.97 8.45
N PRO A 35 -0.73 22.81 8.55
CA PRO A 35 -0.74 24.11 7.88
C PRO A 35 -0.89 23.94 6.37
N SER A 36 -1.62 24.81 5.67
CA SER A 36 -1.83 24.69 4.21
C SER A 36 -0.53 24.68 3.41
N VAL A 37 0.52 25.34 3.91
CA VAL A 37 1.88 25.29 3.33
C VAL A 37 2.50 23.88 3.34
N VAL A 38 2.16 23.02 4.32
CA VAL A 38 2.58 21.61 4.36
C VAL A 38 1.88 20.82 3.27
N LEU A 39 0.57 21.01 3.14
CA LEU A 39 -0.24 20.32 2.13
C LEU A 39 0.21 20.69 0.71
N GLU A 40 0.48 21.97 0.45
CA GLU A 40 1.02 22.41 -0.84
C GLU A 40 2.41 21.85 -1.12
N GLU A 41 3.27 21.70 -0.11
CA GLU A 41 4.55 21.04 -0.29
C GLU A 41 4.38 19.57 -0.68
N LEU A 42 3.59 18.80 0.07
CA LEU A 42 3.36 17.38 -0.20
C LEU A 42 2.81 17.16 -1.61
N ALA A 43 1.79 17.94 -2.00
CA ALA A 43 1.22 17.86 -3.34
C ALA A 43 2.22 18.28 -4.44
N SER A 44 3.09 19.26 -4.15
CA SER A 44 4.14 19.69 -5.07
C SER A 44 5.21 18.61 -5.25
N GLN A 45 5.63 17.93 -4.19
CA GLN A 45 6.59 16.81 -4.27
C GLN A 45 6.05 15.69 -5.17
N ARG A 46 4.79 15.29 -4.99
CA ARG A 46 4.14 14.29 -5.87
C ARG A 46 4.05 14.76 -7.33
N THR A 47 3.78 16.04 -7.53
CA THR A 47 3.76 16.65 -8.87
C THR A 47 5.13 16.59 -9.54
N LEU A 48 6.22 16.80 -8.80
CA LEU A 48 7.58 16.68 -9.33
C LEU A 48 7.90 15.25 -9.77
N ASP A 49 7.52 14.25 -8.98
CA ASP A 49 7.67 12.83 -9.34
C ASP A 49 6.89 12.50 -10.61
N TYR A 50 5.65 12.98 -10.72
CA TYR A 50 4.82 12.82 -11.91
C TYR A 50 5.44 13.45 -13.16
N VAL A 51 5.97 14.68 -13.05
CA VAL A 51 6.63 15.36 -14.17
C VAL A 51 7.87 14.59 -14.61
N ALA A 52 8.69 14.10 -13.66
CA ALA A 52 9.87 13.31 -13.97
C ALA A 52 9.51 11.98 -14.67
N ALA A 53 8.47 11.29 -14.20
CA ALA A 53 7.96 10.07 -14.81
C ALA A 53 7.40 10.31 -16.21
N HIS A 54 6.61 11.37 -16.41
CA HIS A 54 6.06 11.76 -17.71
C HIS A 54 7.16 12.11 -18.72
N ALA A 55 8.18 12.87 -18.30
CA ALA A 55 9.32 13.22 -19.15
C ALA A 55 10.11 11.96 -19.56
N SER A 56 10.30 11.02 -18.63
CA SER A 56 10.97 9.74 -18.90
C SER A 56 10.18 8.89 -19.90
N ALA A 57 8.86 8.78 -19.73
CA ALA A 57 7.99 8.06 -20.65
C ALA A 57 7.94 8.70 -22.05
N THR A 58 7.92 10.04 -22.11
CA THR A 58 7.97 10.79 -23.36
C THR A 58 9.27 10.51 -24.12
N SER A 59 10.41 10.48 -23.42
CA SER A 59 11.71 10.13 -24.00
C SER A 59 11.74 8.70 -24.55
N ALA A 60 11.19 7.74 -23.79
CA ALA A 60 11.13 6.33 -24.19
C ALA A 60 10.26 6.12 -25.45
N ILE A 61 9.11 6.80 -25.53
CA ILE A 61 8.23 6.78 -26.70
C ILE A 61 8.94 7.38 -27.92
N ALA A 62 9.59 8.53 -27.76
CA ALA A 62 10.35 9.16 -28.85
C ALA A 62 11.51 8.28 -29.33
N GLN A 63 12.10 7.46 -28.45
CA GLN A 63 13.09 6.48 -28.83
C GLN A 63 12.47 5.32 -29.62
N LEU A 64 11.33 4.79 -29.15
CA LEU A 64 10.62 3.70 -29.82
C LEU A 64 10.17 4.11 -31.23
N GLU A 65 9.66 5.33 -31.41
CA GLU A 65 9.27 5.89 -32.71
C GLU A 65 10.38 5.80 -33.77
N ARG A 66 11.66 5.93 -33.37
CA ARG A 66 12.81 5.83 -34.30
C ARG A 66 13.05 4.41 -34.80
N HIS A 67 12.55 3.40 -34.08
CA HIS A 67 12.76 1.99 -34.39
C HIS A 67 11.52 1.31 -35.01
N VAL A 68 10.39 2.02 -35.07
CA VAL A 68 9.12 1.49 -35.57
C VAL A 68 8.73 2.21 -36.87
N PRO A 69 9.28 1.81 -38.03
CA PRO A 69 9.12 2.54 -39.29
C PRO A 69 7.68 2.50 -39.85
N TRP A 70 6.85 1.59 -39.37
CA TRP A 70 5.43 1.50 -39.72
C TRP A 70 4.52 2.36 -38.83
N GLY A 71 5.07 3.13 -37.89
CA GLY A 71 4.31 4.01 -37.01
C GLY A 71 3.47 3.28 -35.96
N GLY A 72 2.45 3.95 -35.43
CA GLY A 72 1.54 3.39 -34.43
C GLY A 72 2.09 3.39 -33.00
N VAL A 73 3.13 4.15 -32.71
CA VAL A 73 3.58 4.35 -31.33
C VAL A 73 2.58 5.24 -30.60
N PRO A 74 2.14 4.86 -29.38
CA PRO A 74 1.24 5.69 -28.59
C PRO A 74 1.84 7.08 -28.33
N SER A 75 1.05 8.14 -28.48
CA SER A 75 1.43 9.48 -28.04
C SER A 75 0.98 9.70 -26.60
N LEU A 76 1.87 10.19 -25.74
CA LEU A 76 1.44 10.72 -24.44
C LEU A 76 0.78 12.09 -24.64
N GLY A 77 -0.34 12.29 -23.93
CA GLY A 77 -0.91 13.63 -23.77
C GLY A 77 0.04 14.56 -23.00
N ARG A 78 -0.29 15.85 -22.98
CA ARG A 78 0.44 16.83 -22.16
C ARG A 78 0.32 16.46 -20.67
N ALA A 79 1.42 16.61 -19.93
CA ALA A 79 1.39 16.47 -18.47
C ALA A 79 0.42 17.49 -17.86
N ASP A 80 -0.58 16.99 -17.12
CA ASP A 80 -1.55 17.81 -16.41
C ASP A 80 -1.17 17.90 -14.93
N THR A 81 -0.25 18.82 -14.64
CA THR A 81 0.35 18.97 -13.31
C THR A 81 -0.64 19.48 -12.27
N GLU A 82 -1.61 20.32 -12.67
CA GLU A 82 -2.56 20.88 -11.71
C GLU A 82 -3.61 19.84 -11.32
N ARG A 83 -4.14 19.07 -12.28
CA ARG A 83 -5.04 17.96 -11.95
C ARG A 83 -4.36 16.93 -11.05
N HIS A 84 -3.08 16.65 -11.28
CA HIS A 84 -2.30 15.77 -10.42
C HIS A 84 -2.14 16.35 -9.00
N ARG A 85 -1.86 17.65 -8.90
CA ARG A 85 -1.76 18.34 -7.61
C ARG A 85 -3.09 18.36 -6.86
N GLU A 86 -4.19 18.72 -7.52
CA GLU A 86 -5.55 18.69 -6.96
C GLU A 86 -5.91 17.32 -6.41
N HIS A 87 -5.65 16.25 -7.17
CA HIS A 87 -5.85 14.88 -6.70
C HIS A 87 -5.13 14.62 -5.38
N TRP A 88 -3.85 14.97 -5.27
CA TRP A 88 -3.09 14.74 -4.04
C TRP A 88 -3.54 15.64 -2.89
N ARG A 89 -3.95 16.88 -3.15
CA ARG A 89 -4.55 17.74 -2.11
C ARG A 89 -5.81 17.09 -1.54
N ASP A 90 -6.68 16.56 -2.39
CA ASP A 90 -7.92 15.90 -1.97
C ASP A 90 -7.65 14.60 -1.22
N VAL A 91 -6.62 13.85 -1.63
CA VAL A 91 -6.13 12.68 -0.88
C VAL A 91 -5.67 13.07 0.52
N TYR A 92 -4.84 14.10 0.67
CA TYR A 92 -4.34 14.52 1.98
C TYR A 92 -5.46 15.07 2.88
N ARG A 93 -6.43 15.82 2.33
CA ARG A 93 -7.60 16.33 3.08
C ARG A 93 -8.52 15.24 3.63
N GLN A 94 -8.46 14.02 3.11
CA GLN A 94 -9.21 12.90 3.68
C GLN A 94 -8.63 12.41 5.02
N MET A 95 -7.39 12.79 5.35
CA MET A 95 -6.68 12.32 6.54
C MET A 95 -6.49 13.39 7.61
N VAL A 96 -6.44 14.68 7.21
CA VAL A 96 -6.11 15.79 8.11
C VAL A 96 -6.97 17.02 7.82
N GLU A 97 -7.23 17.80 8.86
CA GLU A 97 -7.72 19.17 8.74
C GLU A 97 -6.62 20.09 8.17
N VAL A 98 -7.02 21.13 7.43
CA VAL A 98 -6.09 22.15 6.92
C VAL A 98 -6.29 23.44 7.69
N ILE A 99 -5.22 23.93 8.32
CA ILE A 99 -5.18 25.23 8.99
C ILE A 99 -4.52 26.23 8.03
N GLU A 100 -5.22 27.32 7.74
CA GLU A 100 -4.67 28.39 6.92
C GLU A 100 -3.75 29.30 7.76
N PRO A 101 -2.49 29.53 7.35
CA PRO A 101 -1.63 30.51 8.01
C PRO A 101 -2.23 31.90 7.80
N SER A 102 -2.18 32.75 8.84
CA SER A 102 -2.53 34.15 8.65
C SER A 102 -1.56 34.85 7.71
N ALA A 103 -2.01 35.95 7.11
CA ALA A 103 -1.15 36.81 6.32
C ALA A 103 0.04 37.35 7.15
N GLU A 104 -0.12 37.50 8.47
CA GLU A 104 0.96 37.95 9.35
C GLU A 104 1.98 36.85 9.61
N ALA A 105 1.54 35.60 9.81
CA ALA A 105 2.44 34.46 9.92
C ALA A 105 3.30 34.30 8.66
N LEU A 106 2.70 34.41 7.47
CA LEU A 106 3.42 34.35 6.20
C LEU A 106 4.41 35.51 6.01
N ARG A 107 4.00 36.75 6.32
CA ARG A 107 4.91 37.91 6.28
C ARG A 107 6.08 37.75 7.24
N THR A 108 5.80 37.31 8.47
CA THR A 108 6.81 37.09 9.50
C THR A 108 7.77 35.96 9.10
N ALA A 109 7.27 34.90 8.47
CA ALA A 109 8.10 33.82 7.95
C ALA A 109 9.11 34.31 6.88
N LEU A 110 8.65 35.12 5.92
CA LEU A 110 9.52 35.75 4.92
C LEU A 110 10.53 36.71 5.56
N PHE A 111 10.09 37.47 6.57
CA PHE A 111 10.97 38.35 7.35
C PHE A 111 12.06 37.54 8.07
N ARG A 112 11.72 36.41 8.69
CA ARG A 112 12.67 35.54 9.38
C ARG A 112 13.71 34.97 8.43
N GLU A 113 13.30 34.50 7.26
CA GLU A 113 14.23 33.98 6.24
C GLU A 113 15.19 35.08 5.77
N SER A 114 14.65 36.27 5.49
CA SER A 114 15.44 37.43 5.08
C SER A 114 16.51 37.81 6.12
N ASN A 115 16.23 37.60 7.40
CA ASN A 115 17.12 37.93 8.51
C ASN A 115 17.86 36.72 9.10
N VAL A 116 17.64 35.51 8.58
CA VAL A 116 18.23 34.26 9.11
C VAL A 116 17.88 34.05 10.60
N LEU A 117 16.61 34.29 10.94
CA LEU A 117 16.08 34.07 12.28
C LEU A 117 15.43 32.68 12.34
N ALA A 118 15.63 31.96 13.45
CA ALA A 118 15.11 30.60 13.61
C ALA A 118 13.58 30.52 13.37
N PRO A 119 13.09 29.45 12.72
CA PRO A 119 13.81 28.24 12.28
C PRO A 119 14.61 28.42 10.97
N CYS A 120 14.66 29.62 10.39
CA CYS A 120 15.41 29.87 9.15
C CYS A 120 16.93 29.84 9.37
N LYS A 121 17.67 29.41 8.33
CA LYS A 121 19.13 29.25 8.38
C LYS A 121 19.80 29.59 7.05
N ARG A 122 21.13 29.73 7.08
CA ARG A 122 21.96 29.82 5.86
C ARG A 122 22.38 28.43 5.40
N LEU A 123 22.24 28.17 4.12
CA LEU A 123 22.86 27.04 3.43
C LEU A 123 24.21 27.51 2.87
N GLY A 124 25.29 27.06 3.51
CA GLY A 124 26.65 27.40 3.07
C GLY A 124 26.94 28.91 3.11
N LYS A 125 27.53 29.43 2.03
CA LYS A 125 28.07 30.81 1.97
C LYS A 125 27.09 31.89 1.51
N GLY A 126 25.86 31.55 1.10
CA GLY A 126 25.00 32.53 0.43
C GLY A 126 23.51 32.33 0.62
N ASP A 127 23.03 31.11 0.41
CA ASP A 127 21.59 30.86 0.31
C ASP A 127 20.93 30.89 1.69
N LYS A 128 19.76 31.53 1.76
CA LYS A 128 18.91 31.54 2.96
C LYS A 128 17.72 30.64 2.70
N THR A 129 17.30 29.91 3.71
CA THR A 129 16.17 28.97 3.62
C THR A 129 15.40 28.91 4.93
N GLY A 130 14.20 28.35 4.88
CA GLY A 130 13.39 28.01 6.04
C GLY A 130 12.18 28.93 6.23
N SER A 131 11.82 29.77 5.25
CA SER A 131 10.54 30.51 5.29
C SER A 131 9.35 29.56 5.45
N ARG A 132 9.36 28.42 4.77
CA ARG A 132 8.36 27.36 4.95
C ARG A 132 8.30 26.89 6.41
N ASP A 133 9.44 26.47 6.97
CA ASP A 133 9.50 25.95 8.34
C ASP A 133 9.05 27.02 9.36
N ALA A 134 9.37 28.29 9.10
CA ALA A 134 8.88 29.41 9.89
C ALA A 134 7.36 29.59 9.77
N ALA A 135 6.78 29.46 8.57
CA ALA A 135 5.34 29.54 8.39
C ALA A 135 4.61 28.40 9.11
N ILE A 136 5.14 27.17 9.03
CA ILE A 136 4.61 26.00 9.75
C ILE A 136 4.60 26.26 11.27
N TRP A 137 5.74 26.67 11.82
CA TRP A 137 5.89 27.00 13.23
C TRP A 137 4.93 28.10 13.68
N LEU A 138 4.90 29.22 12.94
CA LEU A 138 4.08 30.37 13.29
C LEU A 138 2.59 30.03 13.22
N THR A 139 2.17 29.19 12.27
CA THR A 139 0.78 28.72 12.19
C THR A 139 0.39 27.90 13.41
N ALA A 140 1.28 27.00 13.87
CA ALA A 140 1.01 26.21 15.07
C ALA A 140 0.93 27.08 16.33
N VAL A 141 1.84 28.05 16.48
CA VAL A 141 1.83 29.00 17.60
C VAL A 141 0.59 29.89 17.58
N GLU A 142 0.23 30.41 16.41
CA GLU A 142 -0.97 31.24 16.24
C GLU A 142 -2.23 30.45 16.61
N TYR A 143 -2.36 29.23 16.08
CA TYR A 143 -3.48 28.34 16.44
C TYR A 143 -3.56 28.14 17.96
N ALA A 144 -2.43 27.85 18.62
CA ALA A 144 -2.39 27.69 20.07
C ALA A 144 -2.90 28.96 20.76
N ARG A 145 -2.42 30.14 20.39
CA ARG A 145 -2.85 31.42 20.99
C ARG A 145 -4.35 31.66 20.84
N ASP A 146 -4.92 31.35 19.69
CA ASP A 146 -6.34 31.57 19.41
C ASP A 146 -7.27 30.56 20.11
N HIS A 147 -6.72 29.44 20.60
CA HIS A 147 -7.45 28.37 21.29
C HIS A 147 -6.86 28.15 22.68
N GLU A 148 -7.16 29.07 23.61
CA GLU A 148 -6.57 29.12 24.96
C GLU A 148 -6.89 27.88 25.82
N ASP A 149 -8.00 27.20 25.54
CA ASP A 149 -8.48 26.01 26.24
C ASP A 149 -7.93 24.69 25.67
N GLU A 150 -7.18 24.74 24.57
CA GLU A 150 -6.60 23.57 23.92
C GLU A 150 -5.09 23.42 24.20
N THR A 151 -4.68 22.17 24.44
CA THR A 151 -3.28 21.75 24.28
C THR A 151 -3.00 21.49 22.80
N VAL A 152 -1.94 22.11 22.29
CA VAL A 152 -1.44 21.95 20.93
C VAL A 152 -0.21 21.05 20.94
N TYR A 153 -0.28 19.95 20.21
CA TYR A 153 0.82 19.03 19.99
C TYR A 153 1.41 19.27 18.60
N PHE A 154 2.52 20.00 18.52
CA PHE A 154 3.27 20.19 17.28
C PHE A 154 4.19 18.98 17.05
N VAL A 155 4.09 18.32 15.90
CA VAL A 155 4.82 17.08 15.63
C VAL A 155 5.78 17.26 14.46
N SER A 156 7.09 17.18 14.72
CA SER A 156 8.12 17.23 13.69
C SER A 156 9.38 16.47 14.10
N ALA A 157 9.89 15.65 13.18
CA ALA A 157 11.21 15.01 13.33
C ALA A 157 12.38 15.95 12.97
N ASN A 158 12.11 17.21 12.59
CA ASN A 158 13.14 18.15 12.16
C ASN A 158 13.79 18.84 13.37
N THR A 159 14.55 18.06 14.14
CA THR A 159 15.24 18.52 15.34
C THR A 159 16.31 19.56 15.07
N LYS A 160 16.77 19.70 13.82
CA LYS A 160 17.74 20.72 13.42
C LYS A 160 17.13 22.11 13.39
N ASP A 161 15.87 22.23 12.94
CA ASP A 161 15.21 23.52 12.74
C ASP A 161 14.26 23.86 13.88
N PHE A 162 13.58 22.86 14.46
CA PHE A 162 12.63 23.06 15.55
C PHE A 162 13.13 22.63 16.93
N GLY A 163 14.31 22.00 17.02
CA GLY A 163 14.83 21.46 18.28
C GLY A 163 14.10 20.19 18.75
N THR A 164 14.26 19.82 20.02
CA THR A 164 13.69 18.62 20.63
C THR A 164 12.45 18.90 21.49
N GLY A 165 11.97 20.15 21.48
CA GLY A 165 10.83 20.58 22.29
C GLY A 165 11.17 21.05 23.70
N THR A 166 12.41 20.89 24.16
CA THR A 166 12.85 21.27 25.51
C THR A 166 13.40 22.69 25.59
N GLU A 167 14.10 23.13 24.54
CA GLU A 167 14.68 24.47 24.44
C GLU A 167 14.51 24.99 23.00
N TYR A 168 14.25 26.29 22.89
CA TYR A 168 14.06 26.96 21.60
C TYR A 168 15.01 28.15 21.48
N PRO A 169 15.63 28.37 20.30
CA PRO A 169 16.38 29.59 20.03
C PRO A 169 15.45 30.81 19.95
N GLU A 170 15.98 32.02 20.13
CA GLU A 170 15.27 33.23 19.73
C GLU A 170 15.13 33.27 18.20
N PRO A 171 13.97 33.72 17.65
CA PRO A 171 12.80 34.26 18.33
C PRO A 171 11.75 33.21 18.74
N MET A 172 11.93 31.93 18.41
CA MET A 172 10.95 30.88 18.68
C MET A 172 10.56 30.77 20.16
N LYS A 173 11.53 30.95 21.06
CA LYS A 173 11.25 31.02 22.50
C LYS A 173 10.23 32.11 22.86
N ARG A 174 10.33 33.29 22.23
CA ARG A 174 9.40 34.41 22.44
C ARG A 174 8.04 34.14 21.83
N ASP A 175 7.97 33.37 20.74
CA ASP A 175 6.70 32.97 20.14
C ASP A 175 5.85 32.17 21.12
N LEU A 176 6.49 31.38 21.98
CA LEU A 176 5.80 30.57 22.99
C LEU A 176 5.41 31.33 24.26
N ALA A 177 5.78 32.60 24.40
CA ALA A 177 5.50 33.38 25.60
C ALA A 177 4.00 33.40 25.93
N GLY A 178 3.63 32.86 27.09
CA GLY A 178 2.25 32.76 27.58
C GLY A 178 1.48 31.51 27.14
N ILE A 179 2.12 30.59 26.41
CA ILE A 179 1.52 29.31 25.97
C ILE A 179 2.43 28.10 26.24
N GLU A 180 3.52 28.28 26.99
CA GLU A 180 4.56 27.28 27.19
C GLU A 180 4.05 25.99 27.85
N ASP A 181 3.02 26.08 28.68
CA ASP A 181 2.42 24.96 29.42
C ASP A 181 1.51 24.07 28.55
N ARG A 182 1.07 24.59 27.40
CA ARG A 182 0.08 23.94 26.52
C ARG A 182 0.54 23.76 25.08
N PHE A 183 1.74 24.21 24.74
CA PHE A 183 2.39 23.94 23.46
C PHE A 183 3.43 22.82 23.60
N VAL A 184 3.06 21.60 23.22
CA VAL A 184 3.89 20.40 23.34
C VAL A 184 4.51 20.08 21.99
N HIS A 185 5.83 19.91 21.94
CA HIS A 185 6.53 19.50 20.72
C HIS A 185 6.94 18.02 20.82
N LEU A 186 6.44 17.22 19.88
CA LEU A 186 6.72 15.79 19.74
C LEU A 186 7.60 15.56 18.50
N THR A 187 8.55 14.62 18.60
CA THR A 187 9.50 14.36 17.51
C THR A 187 9.15 13.18 16.62
N SER A 188 8.07 12.47 16.93
CA SER A 188 7.59 11.31 16.17
C SER A 188 6.09 11.09 16.37
N LEU A 189 5.49 10.33 15.46
CA LEU A 189 4.12 9.82 15.61
C LEU A 189 4.02 8.76 16.72
N ASP A 190 5.11 8.05 17.05
CA ASP A 190 5.10 7.11 18.17
C ASP A 190 4.84 7.85 19.49
N SER A 191 5.43 9.04 19.68
CA SER A 191 5.12 9.88 20.85
C SER A 191 3.67 10.36 20.87
N VAL A 192 3.04 10.53 19.70
CA VAL A 192 1.60 10.80 19.61
C VAL A 192 0.81 9.59 20.12
N VAL A 193 1.17 8.39 19.66
CA VAL A 193 0.55 7.14 20.13
C VAL A 193 0.72 6.99 21.64
N GLU A 194 1.91 7.25 22.21
CA GLU A 194 2.14 7.15 23.65
C GLU A 194 1.26 8.09 24.49
N ILE A 195 0.93 9.28 23.95
CA ILE A 195 0.12 10.28 24.65
C ILE A 195 -1.38 9.96 24.52
N PHE A 196 -1.82 9.59 23.32
CA PHE A 196 -3.24 9.48 23.00
C PHE A 196 -3.78 8.04 23.05
N ALA A 197 -2.90 7.05 23.08
CA ALA A 197 -3.26 5.64 23.10
C ALA A 197 -2.93 5.03 24.47
N LYS A 198 -3.93 4.44 25.10
CA LYS A 198 -3.74 3.65 26.32
C LYS A 198 -3.61 2.18 25.94
N PRO A 199 -2.74 1.38 26.58
CA PRO A 199 -2.79 -0.07 26.40
C PRO A 199 -4.22 -0.58 26.67
N ALA A 200 -4.77 -1.34 25.74
CA ALA A 200 -6.05 -2.02 25.91
C ALA A 200 -5.81 -3.47 26.31
N GLU A 201 -6.81 -4.08 26.95
CA GLU A 201 -6.79 -5.50 27.21
C GLU A 201 -6.91 -6.25 25.88
N LEU A 202 -5.95 -7.14 25.62
CA LEU A 202 -5.95 -7.95 24.42
C LEU A 202 -6.73 -9.24 24.70
N ASP A 203 -7.90 -9.38 24.08
CA ASP A 203 -8.56 -10.67 23.99
C ASP A 203 -7.84 -11.52 22.93
N GLU A 204 -7.00 -12.45 23.38
CA GLU A 204 -6.20 -13.34 22.53
C GLU A 204 -7.08 -14.19 21.59
N GLY A 205 -8.35 -14.42 21.93
CA GLY A 205 -9.29 -15.18 21.10
C GLY A 205 -10.03 -14.32 20.07
N PHE A 206 -10.19 -13.02 20.33
CA PHE A 206 -10.99 -12.11 19.50
C PHE A 206 -10.44 -11.98 18.08
N LEU A 207 -9.16 -11.59 17.93
CA LEU A 207 -8.57 -11.34 16.61
C LEU A 207 -8.49 -12.60 15.75
N PRO A 208 -8.02 -13.77 16.24
CA PRO A 208 -8.03 -14.99 15.45
C PRO A 208 -9.44 -15.39 15.00
N ALA A 209 -10.45 -15.29 15.88
CA ALA A 209 -11.83 -15.62 15.54
C ALA A 209 -12.42 -14.66 14.50
N LEU A 210 -12.14 -13.36 14.63
CA LEU A 210 -12.54 -12.35 13.67
C LEU A 210 -11.89 -12.60 12.31
N LEU A 211 -10.56 -12.69 12.25
CA LEU A 211 -9.78 -12.78 11.01
C LEU A 211 -9.96 -14.11 10.26
N ALA A 212 -10.40 -15.17 10.94
CA ALA A 212 -10.79 -16.43 10.30
C ALA A 212 -12.17 -16.37 9.61
N GLY A 213 -12.92 -15.28 9.77
CA GLY A 213 -14.22 -15.09 9.13
C GLY A 213 -14.11 -14.88 7.61
N GLU A 214 -15.06 -15.44 6.86
CA GLU A 214 -15.10 -15.38 5.38
C GLU A 214 -15.06 -13.94 4.84
N GLU A 215 -15.80 -13.00 5.45
CA GLU A 215 -15.80 -11.58 5.08
C GLU A 215 -14.39 -10.98 5.10
N TRP A 216 -13.56 -11.35 6.08
CA TRP A 216 -12.21 -10.80 6.24
C TRP A 216 -11.23 -11.46 5.28
N ILE A 217 -11.39 -12.76 5.04
CA ILE A 217 -10.61 -13.49 4.04
C ILE A 217 -10.84 -12.88 2.65
N GLU A 218 -12.08 -12.53 2.30
CA GLU A 218 -12.40 -11.86 1.03
C GLU A 218 -11.74 -10.47 0.94
N ARG A 219 -11.82 -9.65 2.00
CA ARG A 219 -11.14 -8.34 2.02
C ARG A 219 -9.62 -8.44 1.89
N VAL A 220 -9.01 -9.45 2.52
CA VAL A 220 -7.57 -9.70 2.39
C VAL A 220 -7.25 -10.16 0.97
N ALA A 221 -8.05 -11.04 0.38
CA ALA A 221 -7.87 -11.48 -1.00
C ALA A 221 -7.94 -10.30 -1.98
N GLU A 222 -8.88 -9.38 -1.78
CA GLU A 222 -8.99 -8.13 -2.54
C GLU A 222 -7.76 -7.24 -2.34
N ALA A 223 -7.35 -6.97 -1.09
CA ALA A 223 -6.18 -6.14 -0.79
C ALA A 223 -4.85 -6.75 -1.30
N LEU A 224 -4.80 -8.07 -1.48
CA LEU A 224 -3.62 -8.79 -1.96
C LEU A 224 -3.66 -9.11 -3.46
N SER A 225 -4.67 -8.67 -4.21
CA SER A 225 -4.81 -8.98 -5.64
C SER A 225 -3.55 -8.61 -6.44
N ASP A 226 -2.93 -7.47 -6.10
CA ASP A 226 -1.73 -6.98 -6.77
C ASP A 226 -0.48 -7.83 -6.46
N HIS A 227 -0.47 -8.54 -5.33
CA HIS A 227 0.60 -9.43 -4.89
C HIS A 227 0.38 -10.88 -5.30
N LEU A 228 -0.84 -11.21 -5.72
CA LEU A 228 -1.27 -12.54 -6.15
C LEU A 228 -1.75 -12.47 -7.60
N PRO A 229 -0.86 -12.15 -8.56
CA PRO A 229 -1.25 -12.05 -9.96
C PRO A 229 -1.92 -13.35 -10.40
N ALA A 230 -3.19 -13.22 -10.77
CA ALA A 230 -3.96 -14.25 -11.44
C ALA A 230 -4.01 -13.92 -12.93
N ASN A 231 -4.21 -14.94 -13.76
CA ASN A 231 -4.40 -14.75 -15.19
C ASN A 231 -5.75 -14.03 -15.45
N ASP A 232 -5.73 -12.70 -15.54
CA ASP A 232 -6.86 -11.93 -16.07
C ASP A 232 -6.66 -11.75 -17.58
N PRO A 233 -7.52 -12.33 -18.42
CA PRO A 233 -7.42 -12.22 -19.88
C PRO A 233 -7.60 -10.77 -20.40
N ASN A 234 -8.06 -9.84 -19.56
CA ASN A 234 -8.20 -8.43 -19.91
C ASN A 234 -7.01 -7.57 -19.43
N ASP A 235 -6.08 -8.16 -18.67
CA ASP A 235 -4.95 -7.44 -18.09
C ASP A 235 -3.67 -7.68 -18.90
N ASP A 236 -3.33 -6.70 -19.74
CA ASP A 236 -2.11 -6.67 -20.56
C ASP A 236 -0.84 -6.34 -19.74
N THR A 237 -0.92 -6.18 -18.41
CA THR A 237 0.20 -5.71 -17.57
C THR A 237 1.38 -6.68 -17.41
N GLY A 238 1.37 -7.83 -18.09
CA GLY A 238 2.52 -8.72 -18.14
C GLY A 238 2.73 -9.50 -16.85
N TRP A 239 1.66 -10.07 -16.29
CA TRP A 239 1.69 -10.94 -15.11
C TRP A 239 2.76 -12.05 -15.21
N LEU A 240 3.09 -12.50 -16.42
CA LEU A 240 4.18 -13.44 -16.75
C LEU A 240 5.59 -13.01 -16.26
N ASN A 241 5.81 -11.72 -15.96
CA ASN A 241 7.09 -11.22 -15.49
C ASN A 241 7.30 -11.38 -13.97
N ARG A 242 6.24 -11.70 -13.20
CA ARG A 242 6.32 -11.83 -11.75
C ARG A 242 6.50 -13.30 -11.36
N ARG A 243 7.72 -13.65 -11.00
CA ARG A 243 8.03 -14.98 -10.45
C ARG A 243 7.60 -15.05 -9.00
N LEU A 244 6.61 -15.90 -8.70
CA LEU A 244 6.17 -16.19 -7.34
C LEU A 244 6.88 -17.42 -6.80
N ALA A 245 7.33 -17.34 -5.54
CA ALA A 245 7.78 -18.52 -4.81
C ALA A 245 6.56 -19.33 -4.36
N TYR A 246 6.60 -20.64 -4.54
CA TYR A 246 5.51 -21.55 -4.17
C TYR A 246 6.04 -22.91 -3.75
N THR A 247 5.17 -23.70 -3.14
CA THR A 247 5.40 -25.11 -2.79
C THR A 247 4.34 -25.99 -3.49
N PRO A 248 4.74 -27.02 -4.26
CA PRO A 248 3.80 -27.98 -4.82
C PRO A 248 3.03 -28.72 -3.72
N LEU A 249 1.74 -28.95 -3.95
CA LEU A 249 0.86 -29.72 -3.06
C LEU A 249 0.64 -31.16 -3.55
N ASP A 250 1.45 -31.64 -4.50
CA ASP A 250 1.34 -33.02 -5.00
C ASP A 250 2.15 -34.01 -4.16
N ASP A 251 1.81 -35.30 -4.24
CA ASP A 251 2.52 -36.38 -3.54
C ASP A 251 3.81 -36.82 -4.28
N GLY A 252 4.33 -35.97 -5.18
CA GLY A 252 5.43 -36.30 -6.08
C GLY A 252 6.81 -36.12 -5.46
N GLU A 253 7.84 -36.59 -6.18
CA GLU A 253 9.24 -36.23 -5.90
C GLU A 253 9.41 -34.72 -6.13
N GLY A 254 9.31 -33.94 -5.04
CA GLY A 254 9.28 -32.48 -5.08
C GLY A 254 8.25 -31.82 -4.16
N ALA A 255 7.39 -32.62 -3.52
CA ALA A 255 6.49 -32.14 -2.47
C ALA A 255 7.30 -31.39 -1.39
N GLY A 256 6.89 -30.17 -1.06
CA GLY A 256 7.56 -29.38 -0.02
C GLY A 256 8.79 -28.58 -0.48
N GLU A 257 9.24 -28.72 -1.73
CA GLU A 257 10.36 -27.92 -2.25
C GLU A 257 9.90 -26.53 -2.72
N ALA A 258 10.66 -25.49 -2.36
CA ALA A 258 10.44 -24.15 -2.87
C ALA A 258 10.73 -24.08 -4.38
N ARG A 259 9.75 -23.65 -5.16
CA ARG A 259 9.83 -23.49 -6.62
C ARG A 259 9.35 -22.11 -7.04
N SER A 260 9.52 -21.81 -8.33
CA SER A 260 9.10 -20.54 -8.92
C SER A 260 8.04 -20.75 -10.01
N ALA A 261 6.95 -20.01 -9.92
CA ALA A 261 5.83 -20.04 -10.86
C ALA A 261 5.62 -18.65 -11.49
N LEU A 262 4.94 -18.63 -12.63
CA LEU A 262 4.58 -17.40 -13.35
C LEU A 262 3.41 -16.65 -12.69
N GLY A 263 2.58 -17.35 -11.91
CA GLY A 263 1.41 -16.77 -11.27
C GLY A 263 0.33 -17.82 -11.00
N TRP A 264 -0.82 -17.34 -10.53
CA TRP A 264 -2.01 -18.16 -10.33
C TRP A 264 -2.81 -18.28 -11.62
N PHE A 265 -3.35 -19.46 -11.91
CA PHE A 265 -4.22 -19.68 -13.07
C PHE A 265 -5.62 -19.07 -12.86
N ASP A 266 -6.15 -19.21 -11.66
CA ASP A 266 -7.38 -18.59 -11.15
C ASP A 266 -7.04 -17.89 -9.81
N PRO A 267 -7.82 -16.90 -9.33
CA PRO A 267 -7.63 -16.35 -7.99
C PRO A 267 -7.51 -17.46 -6.93
N PRO A 268 -6.45 -17.47 -6.11
CA PRO A 268 -6.25 -18.54 -5.14
C PRO A 268 -7.26 -18.48 -4.01
N THR A 269 -7.52 -19.63 -3.39
CA THR A 269 -8.23 -19.72 -2.13
C THR A 269 -7.30 -19.25 -1.01
N ILE A 270 -7.69 -18.20 -0.30
CA ILE A 270 -6.99 -17.71 0.88
C ILE A 270 -7.55 -18.37 2.13
N THR A 271 -6.68 -18.85 3.01
CA THR A 271 -7.07 -19.40 4.32
C THR A 271 -6.20 -18.83 5.42
N PHE A 272 -6.82 -18.55 6.56
CA PHE A 272 -6.14 -18.11 7.77
C PHE A 272 -5.27 -19.23 8.38
N ASP A 273 -4.01 -18.92 8.73
CA ASP A 273 -3.09 -19.85 9.44
C ASP A 273 -2.91 -19.42 10.91
N GLY A 274 -2.69 -18.13 11.16
CA GLY A 274 -2.50 -17.64 12.52
C GLY A 274 -2.20 -16.15 12.62
N VAL A 275 -2.10 -15.69 13.87
CA VAL A 275 -1.79 -14.29 14.23
C VAL A 275 -0.60 -14.26 15.19
N SER A 276 0.27 -13.28 15.02
CA SER A 276 1.37 -12.95 15.92
C SER A 276 1.47 -11.44 16.15
N ASP A 277 2.34 -11.03 17.08
CA ASP A 277 2.69 -9.63 17.34
C ASP A 277 1.47 -8.71 17.54
N MET A 278 0.49 -9.22 18.27
CA MET A 278 -0.75 -8.53 18.59
C MET A 278 -0.48 -7.41 19.59
N THR A 279 -0.92 -6.20 19.27
CA THR A 279 -1.00 -5.09 20.22
C THR A 279 -2.40 -4.52 20.22
N ALA A 280 -2.86 -4.10 21.39
CA ALA A 280 -4.16 -3.48 21.56
C ALA A 280 -3.99 -2.11 22.23
N HIS A 281 -4.65 -1.11 21.66
CA HIS A 281 -4.58 0.28 22.08
C HIS A 281 -5.99 0.87 22.12
N ARG A 282 -6.30 1.61 23.17
CA ARG A 282 -7.54 2.37 23.31
C ARG A 282 -7.28 3.84 23.01
N ILE A 283 -7.93 4.36 21.98
CA ILE A 283 -7.85 5.76 21.54
C ILE A 283 -9.28 6.30 21.49
N GLY A 284 -9.57 7.37 22.24
CA GLY A 284 -10.92 7.97 22.28
C GLY A 284 -12.06 7.02 22.70
N GLY A 285 -11.75 5.97 23.47
CA GLY A 285 -12.73 4.96 23.87
C GLY A 285 -13.00 3.87 22.82
N GLN A 286 -12.32 3.92 21.67
CA GLN A 286 -12.32 2.86 20.66
C GLN A 286 -11.09 1.96 20.84
N ASP A 287 -11.28 0.66 20.63
CA ASP A 287 -10.18 -0.32 20.68
C ASP A 287 -9.60 -0.55 19.28
N TRP A 288 -8.28 -0.43 19.20
CA TRP A 288 -7.46 -0.54 18.01
C TRP A 288 -6.49 -1.69 18.21
N TYR A 289 -6.48 -2.61 17.26
CA TYR A 289 -5.65 -3.80 17.31
C TYR A 289 -4.72 -3.80 16.12
N THR A 290 -3.43 -3.96 16.34
CA THR A 290 -2.50 -4.26 15.26
C THR A 290 -1.99 -5.67 15.40
N ALA A 291 -1.86 -6.38 14.29
CA ALA A 291 -1.39 -7.75 14.32
C ALA A 291 -0.68 -8.15 13.03
N THR A 292 0.28 -9.06 13.15
CA THR A 292 0.88 -9.75 12.01
C THR A 292 0.04 -11.00 11.76
N VAL A 293 -0.60 -11.06 10.61
CA VAL A 293 -1.48 -12.17 10.23
C VAL A 293 -0.84 -12.96 9.14
N ARG A 294 -0.93 -14.28 9.30
CA ARG A 294 -0.40 -15.24 8.36
C ARG A 294 -1.54 -15.96 7.67
N TRP A 295 -1.40 -16.06 6.35
CA TRP A 295 -2.36 -16.71 5.46
C TRP A 295 -1.66 -17.75 4.60
N PHE A 296 -2.44 -18.69 4.09
CA PHE A 296 -2.06 -19.53 2.96
C PHE A 296 -2.90 -19.15 1.76
N ALA A 297 -2.25 -18.97 0.61
CA ALA A 297 -2.94 -19.00 -0.66
C ALA A 297 -2.71 -20.37 -1.29
N SER A 298 -3.77 -21.05 -1.70
CA SER A 298 -3.70 -22.34 -2.38
C SER A 298 -4.58 -22.35 -3.62
N GLY A 299 -4.14 -23.06 -4.66
CA GLY A 299 -4.73 -22.92 -5.98
C GLY A 299 -3.96 -23.69 -7.05
N LEU A 300 -4.36 -23.49 -8.30
CA LEU A 300 -3.58 -23.92 -9.45
C LEU A 300 -2.64 -22.79 -9.87
N MET A 301 -1.35 -23.08 -9.93
CA MET A 301 -0.33 -22.16 -10.44
C MET A 301 0.18 -22.58 -11.80
N MET A 302 0.55 -21.58 -12.60
CA MET A 302 1.21 -21.79 -13.88
C MET A 302 2.72 -21.81 -13.69
N LEU A 303 3.35 -22.93 -14.04
CA LEU A 303 4.77 -23.13 -13.86
C LEU A 303 5.58 -22.54 -15.02
N THR A 304 6.92 -22.53 -14.90
CA THR A 304 7.80 -22.23 -16.03
C THR A 304 7.71 -23.38 -17.06
N GLY A 305 6.74 -23.28 -17.98
CA GLY A 305 6.42 -24.30 -18.97
C GLY A 305 4.90 -24.46 -19.13
N PRO A 306 4.42 -25.39 -19.98
CA PRO A 306 2.99 -25.60 -20.24
C PRO A 306 2.24 -26.34 -19.12
N TRP A 307 2.66 -26.20 -17.86
CA TRP A 307 2.22 -27.07 -16.78
C TRP A 307 1.47 -26.27 -15.71
N LEU A 308 0.32 -26.79 -15.32
CA LEU A 308 -0.41 -26.37 -14.13
C LEU A 308 -0.10 -27.37 -13.02
N ALA A 309 0.09 -26.87 -11.80
CA ALA A 309 0.22 -27.70 -10.62
C ALA A 309 -0.55 -27.09 -9.44
N PRO A 310 -1.14 -27.94 -8.57
CA PRO A 310 -1.65 -27.49 -7.29
C PRO A 310 -0.47 -27.01 -6.46
N ALA A 311 -0.61 -25.82 -5.92
CA ALA A 311 0.46 -25.11 -5.26
C ALA A 311 -0.09 -24.28 -4.12
N ALA A 312 0.77 -24.01 -3.15
CA ALA A 312 0.49 -23.05 -2.10
C ALA A 312 1.68 -22.14 -1.83
N ASN A 313 1.37 -20.97 -1.29
CA ASN A 313 2.36 -20.08 -0.71
C ASN A 313 1.85 -19.51 0.62
N ALA A 314 2.77 -19.01 1.43
CA ALA A 314 2.46 -18.29 2.63
C ALA A 314 2.51 -16.79 2.36
N LEU A 315 1.57 -16.09 2.98
CA LEU A 315 1.42 -14.65 2.94
C LEU A 315 1.49 -14.14 4.37
N VAL A 316 2.16 -13.01 4.55
CA VAL A 316 2.20 -12.31 5.83
C VAL A 316 1.74 -10.89 5.60
N THR A 317 0.71 -10.49 6.32
CA THR A 317 0.20 -9.13 6.30
C THR A 317 0.25 -8.52 7.68
N ARG A 318 0.49 -7.22 7.77
CA ARG A 318 0.14 -6.49 8.99
C ARG A 318 -1.23 -5.90 8.79
N VAL A 319 -2.10 -6.12 9.75
CA VAL A 319 -3.46 -5.58 9.74
C VAL A 319 -3.62 -4.60 10.89
N LEU A 320 -4.49 -3.63 10.66
CA LEU A 320 -5.10 -2.83 11.70
C LEU A 320 -6.58 -3.20 11.77
N VAL A 321 -7.06 -3.54 12.95
CA VAL A 321 -8.47 -3.79 13.23
C VAL A 321 -8.97 -2.74 14.21
N THR A 322 -10.10 -2.13 13.89
CA THR A 322 -10.75 -1.11 14.73
C THR A 322 -12.08 -1.67 15.19
N GLN A 323 -12.38 -1.63 16.47
CA GLN A 323 -13.66 -2.12 17.00
C GLN A 323 -14.42 -0.96 17.65
N ASP A 324 -15.59 -0.64 17.10
CA ASP A 324 -16.51 0.37 17.63
C ASP A 324 -17.91 -0.23 17.87
N GLY A 325 -18.85 0.63 18.30
CA GLY A 325 -20.25 0.22 18.50
C GLY A 325 -20.99 -0.22 17.24
N ASN A 326 -20.43 0.02 16.04
CA ASN A 326 -20.97 -0.39 14.74
C ASN A 326 -20.31 -1.67 14.20
N GLY A 327 -19.28 -2.20 14.86
CA GLY A 327 -18.61 -3.44 14.50
C GLY A 327 -17.10 -3.31 14.35
N ALA A 328 -16.48 -4.35 13.80
CA ALA A 328 -15.05 -4.34 13.49
C ALA A 328 -14.82 -3.85 12.05
N ARG A 329 -13.75 -3.09 11.83
CA ARG A 329 -13.21 -2.72 10.50
C ARG A 329 -11.76 -3.16 10.44
N MET A 330 -11.27 -3.54 9.26
CA MET A 330 -9.89 -3.96 9.05
C MET A 330 -9.29 -3.28 7.84
N SER A 331 -8.04 -2.83 8.00
CA SER A 331 -7.17 -2.36 6.92
C SER A 331 -5.91 -3.24 6.85
N VAL A 332 -5.47 -3.58 5.64
CA VAL A 332 -4.16 -4.23 5.42
C VAL A 332 -3.11 -3.13 5.30
N LEU A 333 -2.25 -3.01 6.31
CA LEU A 333 -1.23 -1.95 6.41
C LEU A 333 -0.04 -2.21 5.50
N HIS A 334 0.38 -3.47 5.44
CA HIS A 334 1.46 -3.91 4.56
C HIS A 334 1.35 -5.41 4.31
N SER A 335 1.90 -5.85 3.19
CA SER A 335 2.04 -7.26 2.82
C SER A 335 3.52 -7.56 2.55
N GLN A 336 3.95 -8.76 2.92
CA GLN A 336 5.24 -9.29 2.47
C GLN A 336 5.04 -10.04 1.15
N PRO A 337 6.06 -10.10 0.27
CA PRO A 337 6.00 -10.94 -0.92
C PRO A 337 5.69 -12.40 -0.55
N PRO A 338 4.89 -13.11 -1.37
CA PRO A 338 4.57 -14.51 -1.11
C PRO A 338 5.83 -15.37 -1.02
N ARG A 339 5.85 -16.32 -0.07
CA ARG A 339 6.94 -17.26 0.10
C ARG A 339 6.48 -18.71 -0.04
N ALA A 340 7.40 -19.58 -0.46
CA ALA A 340 7.17 -21.02 -0.41
C ALA A 340 6.87 -21.48 1.04
N LEU A 341 6.02 -22.49 1.16
CA LEU A 341 5.72 -23.19 2.42
C LEU A 341 6.86 -24.12 2.83
N THR A 342 7.06 -24.26 4.13
CA THR A 342 7.86 -25.35 4.71
C THR A 342 7.07 -26.66 4.70
N GLY A 343 7.75 -27.81 4.83
CA GLY A 343 7.07 -29.11 4.87
C GLY A 343 6.04 -29.24 6.00
N GLU A 344 6.28 -28.58 7.15
CA GLU A 344 5.33 -28.54 8.26
C GLU A 344 4.07 -27.73 7.88
N GLU A 345 4.26 -26.60 7.18
CA GLU A 345 3.19 -25.70 6.75
C GLU A 345 2.29 -26.34 5.69
N VAL A 346 2.84 -27.17 4.80
CA VAL A 346 2.07 -27.92 3.80
C VAL A 346 0.98 -28.78 4.46
N SER A 347 1.26 -29.37 5.62
CA SER A 347 0.29 -30.22 6.32
C SER A 347 -0.89 -29.43 6.95
N ARG A 348 -0.76 -28.11 7.07
CA ARG A 348 -1.82 -27.21 7.59
C ARG A 348 -2.68 -26.60 6.49
N VAL A 349 -2.24 -26.65 5.24
CA VAL A 349 -3.08 -26.23 4.10
C VAL A 349 -4.25 -27.22 3.99
N PRO A 350 -5.50 -26.74 3.90
CA PRO A 350 -6.65 -27.63 3.73
C PRO A 350 -6.45 -28.58 2.55
N ASN A 351 -6.66 -29.88 2.78
CA ASN A 351 -6.39 -30.94 1.81
C ASN A 351 -7.47 -31.02 0.71
N THR A 352 -7.72 -29.92 0.01
CA THR A 352 -8.72 -29.81 -1.06
C THR A 352 -8.17 -30.27 -2.42
N TRP A 353 -6.89 -30.65 -2.51
CA TRP A 353 -6.20 -30.84 -3.78
C TRP A 353 -5.93 -32.30 -4.15
N THR A 354 -6.42 -33.29 -3.41
CA THR A 354 -6.12 -34.72 -3.68
C THR A 354 -6.73 -35.25 -4.99
N ASN A 355 -7.76 -34.61 -5.56
CA ASN A 355 -8.44 -35.03 -6.81
C ASN A 355 -8.38 -34.01 -7.96
N TRP A 356 -7.48 -33.02 -7.87
CA TRP A 356 -7.43 -31.88 -8.80
C TRP A 356 -7.29 -32.27 -10.28
N ARG A 357 -6.61 -33.39 -10.59
CA ARG A 357 -6.45 -33.88 -11.97
C ARG A 357 -7.79 -34.30 -12.58
N GLN A 358 -8.63 -35.00 -11.80
CA GLN A 358 -9.96 -35.39 -12.26
C GLN A 358 -10.85 -34.16 -12.46
N GLU A 359 -10.76 -33.16 -11.58
CA GLU A 359 -11.51 -31.91 -11.72
C GLU A 359 -11.07 -31.10 -12.94
N LEU A 360 -9.77 -31.07 -13.25
CA LEU A 360 -9.26 -30.44 -14.46
C LEU A 360 -9.68 -31.18 -15.73
N GLU A 361 -9.66 -32.52 -15.74
CA GLU A 361 -10.17 -33.31 -16.85
C GLU A 361 -11.66 -33.08 -17.09
N VAL A 362 -12.44 -32.80 -16.04
CA VAL A 362 -13.86 -32.42 -16.17
C VAL A 362 -14.03 -30.99 -16.71
N ARG A 363 -13.24 -30.02 -16.22
CA ARG A 363 -13.32 -28.62 -16.67
C ARG A 363 -12.78 -28.42 -18.08
N PHE A 364 -11.79 -29.23 -18.45
CA PHE A 364 -11.10 -29.19 -19.73
C PHE A 364 -11.04 -30.62 -20.28
N PRO A 365 -12.19 -31.18 -20.69
CA PRO A 365 -12.20 -32.50 -21.30
C PRO A 365 -11.20 -32.48 -22.45
N PRO A 366 -10.34 -33.51 -22.59
CA PRO A 366 -9.41 -33.59 -23.69
C PRO A 366 -10.25 -33.44 -24.95
N ASN A 367 -10.14 -32.28 -25.60
CA ASN A 367 -10.89 -32.01 -26.81
C ASN A 367 -10.44 -33.13 -27.76
N PRO A 368 -11.32 -34.02 -28.22
CA PRO A 368 -10.91 -35.01 -29.18
C PRO A 368 -10.40 -34.22 -30.36
N LEU A 369 -9.07 -34.15 -30.51
CA LEU A 369 -8.42 -33.50 -31.63
C LEU A 369 -9.22 -33.94 -32.86
N PRO A 370 -9.69 -33.01 -33.71
CA PRO A 370 -10.45 -33.38 -34.89
C PRO A 370 -9.65 -34.47 -35.57
N ARG A 371 -10.23 -35.69 -35.66
CA ARG A 371 -9.57 -36.85 -36.24
C ARG A 371 -9.17 -36.44 -37.65
N HIS A 372 -7.92 -36.03 -37.80
CA HIS A 372 -7.44 -35.56 -39.08
C HIS A 372 -7.54 -36.73 -40.04
N VAL A 373 -8.23 -36.44 -41.13
CA VAL A 373 -8.47 -37.30 -42.27
C VAL A 373 -7.13 -37.89 -42.76
N SER A 374 -7.08 -39.22 -42.77
CA SER A 374 -6.27 -40.13 -43.59
C SER A 374 -4.73 -39.95 -43.65
N PRO A 375 -3.95 -41.02 -43.43
CA PRO A 375 -2.49 -40.96 -43.41
C PRO A 375 -1.91 -40.99 -44.82
N LYS A 376 -1.23 -39.92 -45.24
CA LYS A 376 -0.12 -40.02 -46.19
C LYS A 376 1.03 -39.09 -45.79
N ALA A 377 2.16 -39.73 -45.53
CA ALA A 377 3.55 -39.25 -45.54
C ALA A 377 4.14 -38.54 -44.29
N SER A 378 5.00 -39.30 -43.60
CA SER A 378 6.38 -38.95 -43.20
C SER A 378 6.63 -38.03 -41.99
N LEU A 379 6.85 -38.69 -40.85
CA LEU A 379 7.93 -38.56 -39.86
C LEU A 379 8.77 -37.27 -39.82
N LEU A 380 8.56 -36.48 -38.75
CA LEU A 380 9.55 -35.94 -37.80
C LEU A 380 8.78 -35.52 -36.52
N PRO A 381 9.33 -35.66 -35.30
CA PRO A 381 8.65 -35.19 -34.10
C PRO A 381 8.75 -33.66 -34.05
N GLN A 382 7.67 -32.97 -34.42
CA GLN A 382 7.56 -31.54 -34.15
C GLN A 382 7.34 -31.38 -32.65
N ALA A 383 8.32 -30.77 -31.97
CA ALA A 383 8.08 -30.17 -30.67
C ALA A 383 6.91 -29.19 -30.82
N LEU A 384 5.82 -29.42 -30.07
CA LEU A 384 4.71 -28.49 -30.00
C LEU A 384 5.27 -27.10 -29.72
N SER A 385 4.96 -26.14 -30.60
CA SER A 385 5.44 -24.79 -30.41
C SER A 385 4.80 -24.22 -29.15
N THR A 386 5.52 -23.36 -28.41
CA THR A 386 4.96 -22.61 -27.28
C THR A 386 3.67 -21.88 -27.65
N ALA A 387 3.49 -21.51 -28.92
CA ALA A 387 2.28 -20.88 -29.45
C ALA A 387 1.08 -21.84 -29.51
N ASP A 388 1.28 -23.13 -29.84
CA ASP A 388 0.18 -24.11 -29.90
C ASP A 388 -0.34 -24.46 -28.50
N VAL A 389 0.58 -24.50 -27.52
CA VAL A 389 0.21 -24.74 -26.13
C VAL A 389 -0.48 -23.51 -25.52
N LEU A 390 0.03 -22.31 -25.79
CA LEU A 390 -0.64 -21.07 -25.39
C LEU A 390 -2.02 -20.93 -26.05
N SER A 391 -2.15 -21.27 -27.33
CA SER A 391 -3.44 -21.29 -28.04
C SER A 391 -4.43 -22.26 -27.40
N THR A 392 -3.96 -23.45 -26.99
CA THR A 392 -4.79 -24.44 -26.29
C THR A 392 -5.22 -23.92 -24.91
N LEU A 393 -4.31 -23.32 -24.14
CA LEU A 393 -4.61 -22.71 -22.84
C LEU A 393 -5.55 -21.50 -22.94
N LEU A 394 -5.42 -20.68 -23.97
CA LEU A 394 -6.33 -19.56 -24.30
C LEU A 394 -7.73 -20.07 -24.67
N THR A 395 -7.81 -21.14 -25.48
CA THR A 395 -9.09 -21.75 -25.85
C THR A 395 -9.81 -22.35 -24.63
N MET A 396 -9.03 -22.90 -23.69
CA MET A 396 -9.51 -23.40 -22.41
C MET A 396 -10.05 -22.27 -21.50
N THR A 397 -9.32 -21.15 -21.35
CA THR A 397 -9.77 -20.02 -20.52
C THR A 397 -11.04 -19.36 -21.05
N ILE A 398 -11.16 -19.18 -22.37
CA ILE A 398 -12.37 -18.64 -23.01
C ILE A 398 -13.58 -19.55 -22.74
N SER A 399 -13.41 -20.87 -22.79
CA SER A 399 -14.51 -21.83 -22.57
C SER A 399 -14.98 -21.89 -21.10
N SER A 400 -14.05 -21.76 -20.15
CA SER A 400 -14.36 -21.64 -18.72
C SER A 400 -15.16 -20.37 -18.40
N TRP A 401 -14.78 -19.23 -18.99
CA TRP A 401 -15.49 -17.95 -18.81
C TRP A 401 -16.92 -17.96 -19.36
N VAL A 402 -17.13 -18.53 -20.56
CA VAL A 402 -18.47 -18.69 -21.16
C VAL A 402 -19.37 -19.57 -20.29
N SER A 403 -18.81 -20.53 -19.57
CA SER A 403 -19.56 -21.43 -18.70
C SER A 403 -19.97 -20.78 -17.36
N ARG A 404 -19.11 -19.94 -16.76
CA ARG A 404 -19.46 -19.16 -15.55
C ARG A 404 -20.55 -18.11 -15.82
N LYS A 405 -20.58 -17.48 -16.99
CA LYS A 405 -21.65 -16.53 -17.38
C LYS A 405 -23.02 -17.17 -17.64
N LYS A 406 -23.08 -18.49 -17.83
CA LYS A 406 -24.35 -19.22 -18.00
C LYS A 406 -24.91 -19.78 -16.69
N ALA A 407 -24.09 -19.79 -15.63
CA ALA A 407 -24.44 -20.32 -14.31
C ALA A 407 -24.81 -19.24 -13.29
N LYS A 408 -24.57 -17.97 -13.60
CA LYS A 408 -25.22 -16.79 -12.99
C LYS A 408 -26.32 -16.32 -13.91
#